data_AF-A0A8C7Y513-F1
#
_entry.id   AF-A0A8C7Y513-F1
#
_cell.length_a   1.000
_cell.length_b   1.000
_cell.length_c   1.000
_cell.angle_alpha   90.00
_cell.angle_beta   90.00
_cell.angle_gamma   90.00
#
_symmetry.space_group_name_H-M   'P 1'
#
loop_
_entity.id
_entity.type
_entity.pdbx_description
1 polymer ?
#
loop_
_entity_poly.entity_id
_entity_poly.type
_entity_poly.pdbx_seq_one_letter_code
_entity_poly.pdbx_strand_id
1 'polypeptide(L)'
;KWPSCIDAESAASLQLGKCDLITRIMKREPLAVARYEFHLTKGKPPLFPEYVMNHWKEDDFFGYQFLNGVNPMVIRRIKALPGNFPVTDEMVFSNGSFTLNSEMQKGNIFLCDYKILEDVSTSTINNKEQFLAAPLVLLHKDMNNKMMPIAIQLKQEGENNPIFLPTDSEYDWLLAKTFVRSAEFNLHQMDYHLLRTHLLAEVFIVSLNRNLPSVHPIYKLLVRHTLDTLQINNGARTLLLSDDGILTENSAAGKDGINTIVQRALQTMTYASLCFPDDIKERDLEDVPNFYYRDDGCKLWDCMNQFVNDILGLYYKNDDLVKTDKELQDWIKDIFQHGCFDQEKSGIPKEITSLVDLVKYVTMVMFTCSAQHAAVNFGQFDFYGWMPNGPSTMQVAPPTEKGKIEDKDALLELLKDFTEHPPRQKIKNFQEKLAELSNIIQTGNQELRCKYPYLDPNQVENSISI
;
A
#
# COMPACT_ATOMS: atom_id res chain seq x y z
N LYS A 1 3.05 32.05 -31.63
CA LYS A 1 3.97 33.03 -31.00
C LYS A 1 4.02 32.73 -29.52
N TRP A 2 5.21 32.50 -28.96
CA TRP A 2 5.40 32.25 -27.53
C TRP A 2 5.33 33.56 -26.72
N PRO A 3 4.87 33.53 -25.46
CA PRO A 3 5.39 34.41 -24.41
C PRO A 3 6.72 33.86 -23.88
N SER A 4 7.62 34.77 -23.52
CA SER A 4 9.00 34.48 -23.10
C SER A 4 9.13 33.85 -21.71
N CYS A 5 10.29 33.24 -21.49
CA CYS A 5 10.82 32.71 -20.24
C CYS A 5 10.37 33.44 -18.97
N ILE A 6 9.92 32.67 -17.98
CA ILE A 6 9.99 33.08 -16.56
C ILE A 6 11.44 32.89 -16.13
N ASP A 7 12.02 33.89 -15.50
CA ASP A 7 13.44 33.92 -15.15
C ASP A 7 13.73 32.99 -13.96
N ALA A 8 14.85 32.26 -13.99
CA ALA A 8 15.10 31.16 -13.05
C ALA A 8 15.21 31.63 -11.58
N GLU A 9 15.73 32.83 -11.35
CA GLU A 9 15.81 33.45 -10.01
C GLU A 9 14.43 33.85 -9.46
N SER A 10 13.47 34.17 -10.34
CA SER A 10 12.10 34.53 -9.94
C SER A 10 11.28 33.31 -9.50
N ALA A 11 11.57 32.12 -10.05
CA ALA A 11 11.00 30.87 -9.58
C ALA A 11 11.60 30.46 -8.22
N ALA A 12 12.92 30.56 -8.06
CA ALA A 12 13.63 30.19 -6.83
C ALA A 12 13.18 31.03 -5.61
N SER A 13 12.99 32.34 -5.77
CA SER A 13 12.51 33.22 -4.68
C SER A 13 11.06 32.94 -4.27
N LEU A 14 10.18 32.59 -5.22
CA LEU A 14 8.81 32.15 -4.95
C LEU A 14 8.72 30.74 -4.33
N GLN A 15 9.69 29.86 -4.59
CA GLN A 15 9.80 28.55 -3.93
C GLN A 15 10.38 28.63 -2.52
N LEU A 16 11.43 29.43 -2.29
CA LEU A 16 12.02 29.64 -0.96
C LEU A 16 10.97 30.15 0.06
N GLY A 17 10.13 31.10 -0.33
CA GLY A 17 9.03 31.59 0.51
C GLY A 17 7.95 30.53 0.83
N LYS A 18 7.79 29.50 -0.01
CA LYS A 18 6.88 28.37 0.25
C LYS A 18 7.51 27.28 1.10
N CYS A 19 8.79 26.96 0.89
CA CYS A 19 9.52 26.00 1.73
C CYS A 19 9.57 26.46 3.19
N ASP A 20 9.82 27.75 3.42
CA ASP A 20 9.83 28.34 4.76
C ASP A 20 8.43 28.30 5.40
N LEU A 21 7.36 28.49 4.60
CA LEU A 21 5.98 28.36 5.07
C LEU A 21 5.61 26.91 5.43
N ILE A 22 5.88 25.93 4.55
CA ILE A 22 5.59 24.51 4.78
C ILE A 22 6.37 23.97 5.99
N THR A 23 7.65 24.34 6.12
CA THR A 23 8.48 23.96 7.28
C THR A 23 7.96 24.57 8.57
N ARG A 24 7.44 25.81 8.54
CA ARG A 24 6.82 26.46 9.70
C ARG A 24 5.44 25.91 10.05
N ILE A 25 4.70 25.39 9.07
CA ILE A 25 3.40 24.72 9.29
C ILE A 25 3.63 23.35 9.94
N MET A 26 4.51 22.51 9.37
CA MET A 26 4.84 21.19 9.96
C MET A 26 5.37 21.30 11.40
N LYS A 27 6.11 22.36 11.73
CA LYS A 27 6.62 22.63 13.08
C LYS A 27 5.63 23.30 14.05
N ARG A 28 4.41 23.66 13.61
CA ARG A 28 3.40 24.30 14.48
C ARG A 28 2.09 23.53 14.58
N GLU A 29 1.63 22.92 13.50
CA GLU A 29 0.37 22.17 13.45
C GLU A 29 0.52 20.98 12.48
N PRO A 30 0.94 19.78 12.95
CA PRO A 30 1.07 18.60 12.09
C PRO A 30 -0.23 18.24 11.34
N LEU A 31 -1.38 18.42 12.00
CA LEU A 31 -2.72 18.23 11.45
C LEU A 31 -3.11 19.23 10.34
N ALA A 32 -2.38 20.35 10.18
CA ALA A 32 -2.68 21.35 9.16
C ALA A 32 -2.18 20.94 7.77
N VAL A 33 -1.13 20.12 7.67
CA VAL A 33 -0.64 19.63 6.36
C VAL A 33 -1.62 18.63 5.75
N ALA A 34 -2.13 17.69 6.54
CA ALA A 34 -3.20 16.78 6.13
C ALA A 34 -4.50 17.50 5.67
N ARG A 35 -4.69 18.77 6.04
CA ARG A 35 -5.80 19.62 5.57
C ARG A 35 -5.47 20.40 4.28
N TYR A 36 -4.20 20.59 3.94
CA TYR A 36 -3.78 21.43 2.81
C TYR A 36 -3.95 20.72 1.46
N GLU A 37 -3.64 19.42 1.38
CA GLU A 37 -3.83 18.59 0.18
C GLU A 37 -5.30 18.23 -0.09
N PHE A 38 -6.14 18.30 0.94
CA PHE A 38 -7.56 17.92 0.91
C PHE A 38 -8.44 18.75 -0.05
N HIS A 39 -7.87 19.76 -0.73
CA HIS A 39 -8.57 20.66 -1.64
C HIS A 39 -8.65 20.18 -3.10
N LEU A 40 -7.89 19.16 -3.52
CA LEU A 40 -7.83 18.74 -4.93
C LEU A 40 -8.93 17.76 -5.36
N THR A 41 -9.43 16.90 -4.46
CA THR A 41 -10.44 15.87 -4.81
C THR A 41 -11.86 16.44 -4.86
N LYS A 42 -12.41 16.61 -6.07
CA LYS A 42 -13.72 17.22 -6.30
C LYS A 42 -14.85 16.19 -6.40
N GLY A 43 -15.81 16.31 -5.48
CA GLY A 43 -17.01 15.47 -5.40
C GLY A 43 -16.81 14.32 -4.41
N LYS A 44 -17.51 14.35 -3.26
CA LYS A 44 -17.58 13.20 -2.35
C LYS A 44 -19.05 12.84 -2.11
N PRO A 45 -19.43 11.56 -2.29
CA PRO A 45 -20.47 10.86 -1.52
C PRO A 45 -20.18 10.91 0.00
N PRO A 46 -20.89 10.20 0.92
CA PRO A 46 -20.64 10.34 2.36
C PRO A 46 -19.16 10.10 2.74
N LEU A 47 -18.72 10.75 3.81
CA LEU A 47 -17.32 10.72 4.27
C LEU A 47 -16.95 9.27 4.60
N PHE A 48 -16.02 8.69 3.84
CA PHE A 48 -15.65 7.28 3.99
C PHE A 48 -15.24 6.88 5.43
N PRO A 49 -14.53 7.71 6.23
CA PRO A 49 -14.27 7.41 7.64
C PRO A 49 -15.52 7.21 8.50
N GLU A 50 -16.66 7.83 8.16
CA GLU A 50 -17.95 7.62 8.83
C GLU A 50 -18.50 6.22 8.54
N TYR A 51 -18.34 5.73 7.30
CA TYR A 51 -18.66 4.35 6.94
C TYR A 51 -17.77 3.38 7.74
N VAL A 52 -16.46 3.63 7.82
CA VAL A 52 -15.53 2.81 8.61
C VAL A 52 -15.91 2.82 10.09
N MET A 53 -16.18 3.98 10.69
CA MET A 53 -16.65 4.11 12.08
C MET A 53 -17.91 3.28 12.37
N ASN A 54 -18.83 3.19 11.42
CA ASN A 54 -20.07 2.43 11.56
C ASN A 54 -19.89 0.91 11.32
N HIS A 55 -18.89 0.49 10.53
CA HIS A 55 -18.76 -0.89 10.05
C HIS A 55 -17.46 -1.62 10.43
N TRP A 56 -16.47 -0.98 11.09
CA TRP A 56 -15.17 -1.60 11.45
C TRP A 56 -15.28 -2.88 12.30
N LYS A 57 -16.38 -3.04 13.05
CA LYS A 57 -16.67 -4.26 13.82
C LYS A 57 -17.14 -5.43 12.96
N GLU A 58 -17.64 -5.21 11.75
CA GLU A 58 -18.22 -6.24 10.89
C GLU A 58 -17.13 -7.11 10.25
N ASP A 59 -17.35 -8.44 10.26
CA ASP A 59 -16.37 -9.40 9.71
C ASP A 59 -16.25 -9.33 8.19
N ASP A 60 -17.35 -9.08 7.48
CA ASP A 60 -17.30 -8.91 6.03
C ASP A 60 -16.58 -7.62 5.62
N PHE A 61 -16.72 -6.53 6.40
CA PHE A 61 -15.96 -5.31 6.18
C PHE A 61 -14.48 -5.45 6.57
N PHE A 62 -14.16 -6.23 7.60
CA PHE A 62 -12.77 -6.58 7.91
C PHE A 62 -12.13 -7.38 6.77
N GLY A 63 -12.80 -8.40 6.24
CA GLY A 63 -12.28 -9.20 5.12
C GLY A 63 -12.24 -8.43 3.80
N TYR A 64 -13.23 -7.56 3.54
CA TYR A 64 -13.27 -6.67 2.37
C TYR A 64 -12.02 -5.80 2.23
N GLN A 65 -11.46 -5.33 3.35
CA GLN A 65 -10.27 -4.47 3.35
C GLN A 65 -8.99 -5.16 2.82
N PHE A 66 -8.92 -6.50 2.81
CA PHE A 66 -7.78 -7.19 2.19
C PHE A 66 -7.84 -7.25 0.66
N LEU A 67 -9.02 -6.98 0.07
CA LEU A 67 -9.19 -6.86 -1.38
C LEU A 67 -9.26 -5.39 -1.82
N ASN A 68 -9.93 -4.55 -1.03
CA ASN A 68 -10.37 -3.22 -1.44
C ASN A 68 -10.10 -2.16 -0.34
N GLY A 69 -9.20 -2.46 0.59
CA GLY A 69 -8.70 -1.51 1.58
C GLY A 69 -7.53 -0.69 1.03
N VAL A 70 -6.86 0.01 1.94
CA VAL A 70 -5.61 0.73 1.66
C VAL A 70 -4.41 -0.21 1.44
N ASN A 71 -4.49 -1.48 1.89
CA ASN A 71 -3.43 -2.48 1.72
C ASN A 71 -3.91 -3.80 1.07
N PRO A 72 -4.21 -3.82 -0.25
CA PRO A 72 -4.66 -5.03 -0.95
C PRO A 72 -3.54 -6.03 -1.30
N MET A 73 -2.37 -5.93 -0.64
CA MET A 73 -1.12 -6.58 -1.07
C MET A 73 -0.79 -7.88 -0.33
N VAL A 74 -1.32 -8.10 0.87
CA VAL A 74 -0.90 -9.20 1.76
C VAL A 74 -1.61 -10.52 1.43
N ILE A 75 -2.89 -10.45 1.08
CA ILE A 75 -3.75 -11.62 0.86
C ILE A 75 -3.23 -12.49 -0.29
N ARG A 76 -3.31 -13.82 -0.11
CA ARG A 76 -3.06 -14.84 -1.13
C ARG A 76 -3.97 -16.05 -0.91
N ARG A 77 -4.33 -16.77 -1.98
CA ARG A 77 -5.00 -18.07 -1.88
C ARG A 77 -4.00 -19.12 -1.37
N ILE A 78 -4.45 -20.06 -0.53
CA ILE A 78 -3.59 -21.15 -0.03
C ILE A 78 -4.12 -22.54 -0.41
N LYS A 79 -3.18 -23.47 -0.59
CA LYS A 79 -3.44 -24.88 -0.93
C LYS A 79 -3.13 -25.85 0.22
N ALA A 80 -2.47 -25.34 1.26
CA ALA A 80 -2.21 -25.99 2.54
C ALA A 80 -2.05 -24.90 3.62
N LEU A 81 -2.41 -25.22 4.86
CA LEU A 81 -2.14 -24.35 6.01
C LEU A 81 -0.62 -24.31 6.31
N PRO A 82 -0.09 -23.17 6.79
CA PRO A 82 1.23 -23.11 7.41
C PRO A 82 1.34 -24.08 8.59
N GLY A 83 2.49 -24.74 8.75
CA GLY A 83 2.70 -25.72 9.83
C GLY A 83 2.62 -25.11 11.24
N ASN A 84 2.83 -23.79 11.36
CA ASN A 84 2.72 -23.00 12.58
C ASN A 84 1.31 -22.40 12.79
N PHE A 85 0.31 -22.78 11.98
CA PHE A 85 -1.07 -22.32 12.11
C PHE A 85 -2.05 -23.52 12.22
N PRO A 86 -2.14 -24.16 13.41
CA PRO A 86 -2.87 -25.43 13.61
C PRO A 86 -4.40 -25.24 13.71
N VAL A 87 -5.01 -24.60 12.71
CA VAL A 87 -6.47 -24.47 12.58
C VAL A 87 -7.06 -25.82 12.18
N THR A 88 -8.14 -26.26 12.85
CA THR A 88 -8.84 -27.51 12.54
C THR A 88 -10.23 -27.26 11.95
N ASP A 89 -10.82 -28.29 11.32
CA ASP A 89 -12.17 -28.22 10.74
C ASP A 89 -13.22 -27.85 11.80
N GLU A 90 -13.09 -28.39 13.01
CA GLU A 90 -14.01 -28.13 14.13
C GLU A 90 -13.96 -26.67 14.61
N MET A 91 -12.82 -26.00 14.48
CA MET A 91 -12.67 -24.59 14.88
C MET A 91 -13.46 -23.64 13.96
N VAL A 92 -13.40 -23.87 12.65
CA VAL A 92 -13.92 -22.91 11.65
C VAL A 92 -15.21 -23.34 10.96
N PHE A 93 -15.53 -24.64 10.98
CA PHE A 93 -16.73 -25.22 10.38
C PHE A 93 -17.48 -26.09 11.39
N SER A 94 -17.70 -25.57 12.60
CA SER A 94 -18.37 -26.24 13.73
C SER A 94 -19.73 -26.89 13.42
N ASN A 95 -20.45 -26.40 12.39
CA ASN A 95 -21.70 -26.97 11.89
C ASN A 95 -21.51 -28.16 10.90
N GLY A 96 -20.28 -28.62 10.67
CA GLY A 96 -19.95 -29.77 9.81
C GLY A 96 -20.24 -29.58 8.32
N SER A 97 -20.51 -28.34 7.87
CA SER A 97 -20.95 -28.06 6.50
C SER A 97 -19.82 -28.09 5.46
N PHE A 98 -18.57 -27.92 5.90
CA PHE A 98 -17.37 -27.84 5.07
C PHE A 98 -16.17 -28.46 5.80
N THR A 99 -15.10 -28.75 5.06
CA THR A 99 -13.76 -29.01 5.62
C THR A 99 -12.75 -28.08 4.96
N LEU A 100 -11.71 -27.68 5.69
CA LEU A 100 -10.61 -26.82 5.23
C LEU A 100 -9.95 -27.40 3.98
N ASN A 101 -9.73 -28.71 3.93
CA ASN A 101 -9.20 -29.38 2.74
C ASN A 101 -10.14 -29.24 1.53
N SER A 102 -11.45 -29.42 1.72
CA SER A 102 -12.43 -29.26 0.62
C SER A 102 -12.54 -27.81 0.13
N GLU A 103 -12.42 -26.83 1.03
CA GLU A 103 -12.51 -25.41 0.67
C GLU A 103 -11.19 -24.87 0.08
N MET A 104 -10.02 -25.35 0.54
CA MET A 104 -8.73 -25.10 -0.13
C MET A 104 -8.71 -25.68 -1.55
N GLN A 105 -9.23 -26.90 -1.75
CA GLN A 105 -9.34 -27.51 -3.09
C GLN A 105 -10.28 -26.74 -4.03
N LYS A 106 -11.31 -26.06 -3.50
CA LYS A 106 -12.19 -25.15 -4.25
C LYS A 106 -11.60 -23.75 -4.47
N GLY A 107 -10.43 -23.44 -3.89
CA GLY A 107 -9.82 -22.11 -3.94
C GLY A 107 -10.55 -21.06 -3.09
N ASN A 108 -11.32 -21.48 -2.08
CA ASN A 108 -12.09 -20.61 -1.19
C ASN A 108 -11.34 -20.17 0.08
N ILE A 109 -10.13 -20.67 0.35
CA ILE A 109 -9.36 -20.35 1.56
C ILE A 109 -8.15 -19.48 1.22
N PHE A 110 -7.98 -18.40 1.98
CA PHE A 110 -6.97 -17.37 1.80
C PHE A 110 -6.23 -17.10 3.11
N LEU A 111 -4.99 -16.62 3.02
CA LEU A 111 -4.15 -16.28 4.14
C LEU A 111 -3.61 -14.85 3.98
N CYS A 112 -3.61 -14.08 5.06
CA CYS A 112 -2.72 -12.94 5.24
C CYS A 112 -1.70 -13.29 6.32
N ASP A 113 -0.40 -13.26 5.98
CA ASP A 113 0.71 -13.63 6.86
C ASP A 113 1.63 -12.42 7.08
N TYR A 114 1.80 -12.04 8.34
CA TYR A 114 2.58 -10.87 8.77
C TYR A 114 3.92 -11.27 9.39
N LYS A 115 4.46 -12.45 9.05
CA LYS A 115 5.77 -12.94 9.51
C LYS A 115 6.91 -11.93 9.39
N ILE A 116 6.85 -11.02 8.43
CA ILE A 116 7.81 -9.91 8.29
C ILE A 116 7.91 -9.03 9.56
N LEU A 117 6.88 -9.00 10.39
CA LEU A 117 6.82 -8.27 11.67
C LEU A 117 7.27 -9.10 12.89
N GLU A 118 7.62 -10.38 12.71
CA GLU A 118 8.06 -11.29 13.79
C GLU A 118 9.34 -10.78 14.46
N ASP A 119 9.34 -10.64 15.78
CA ASP A 119 10.48 -10.10 16.56
C ASP A 119 11.00 -8.74 16.06
N VAL A 120 10.15 -7.92 15.43
CA VAL A 120 10.46 -6.51 15.17
C VAL A 120 10.47 -5.77 16.51
N SER A 121 11.55 -5.02 16.79
CA SER A 121 11.66 -4.22 18.01
C SER A 121 10.58 -3.15 18.06
N THR A 122 10.08 -2.87 19.27
CA THR A 122 9.05 -1.87 19.51
C THR A 122 9.55 -0.66 20.26
N SER A 123 8.82 0.45 20.13
CA SER A 123 9.13 1.75 20.71
C SER A 123 8.61 1.91 22.15
N THR A 124 8.97 3.03 22.76
CA THR A 124 8.34 3.51 24.01
C THR A 124 7.79 4.91 23.75
N ILE A 125 6.48 5.08 23.89
CA ILE A 125 5.78 6.34 23.66
C ILE A 125 5.24 6.84 25.00
N ASN A 126 5.56 8.07 25.39
CA ASN A 126 5.14 8.67 26.67
C ASN A 126 5.44 7.78 27.90
N ASN A 127 6.63 7.14 27.92
CA ASN A 127 7.06 6.16 28.93
C ASN A 127 6.20 4.88 29.03
N LYS A 128 5.40 4.57 28.00
CA LYS A 128 4.71 3.28 27.87
C LYS A 128 5.35 2.43 26.77
N GLU A 129 5.60 1.17 27.08
CA GLU A 129 6.00 0.16 26.09
C GLU A 129 4.91 0.03 25.01
N GLN A 130 5.32 -0.05 23.75
CA GLN A 130 4.44 -0.33 22.63
C GLN A 130 4.58 -1.78 22.17
N PHE A 131 3.54 -2.31 21.54
CA PHE A 131 3.48 -3.70 21.11
C PHE A 131 3.09 -3.80 19.65
N LEU A 132 3.71 -4.75 18.95
CA LEU A 132 3.42 -5.11 17.57
C LEU A 132 3.14 -6.62 17.50
N ALA A 133 2.15 -7.01 16.70
CA ALA A 133 1.81 -8.40 16.45
C ALA A 133 2.35 -8.85 15.09
N ALA A 134 2.59 -10.14 14.93
CA ALA A 134 2.96 -10.76 13.65
C ALA A 134 1.93 -11.83 13.26
N PRO A 135 0.66 -11.43 13.03
CA PRO A 135 -0.45 -12.38 12.96
C PRO A 135 -0.44 -13.28 11.72
N LEU A 136 -1.27 -14.31 11.81
CA LEU A 136 -1.73 -15.16 10.71
C LEU A 136 -3.26 -15.07 10.67
N VAL A 137 -3.81 -14.73 9.51
CA VAL A 137 -5.25 -14.48 9.34
C VAL A 137 -5.79 -15.39 8.25
N LEU A 138 -6.64 -16.34 8.65
CA LEU A 138 -7.31 -17.24 7.72
C LEU A 138 -8.66 -16.64 7.30
N LEU A 139 -8.91 -16.58 5.99
CA LEU A 139 -10.17 -16.11 5.43
C LEU A 139 -10.83 -17.19 4.56
N HIS A 140 -12.16 -17.21 4.59
CA HIS A 140 -12.99 -18.04 3.73
C HIS A 140 -13.84 -17.17 2.80
N LYS A 141 -13.88 -17.50 1.51
CA LYS A 141 -14.82 -16.92 0.56
C LYS A 141 -16.16 -17.63 0.69
N ASP A 142 -17.13 -16.95 1.28
CA ASP A 142 -18.46 -17.51 1.53
C ASP A 142 -19.28 -17.73 0.24
N MET A 143 -20.48 -18.30 0.39
CA MET A 143 -21.41 -18.54 -0.72
C MET A 143 -21.94 -17.24 -1.37
N ASN A 144 -21.84 -16.10 -0.69
CA ASN A 144 -22.19 -14.78 -1.20
C ASN A 144 -20.98 -14.04 -1.81
N ASN A 145 -19.84 -14.73 -1.96
CA ASN A 145 -18.57 -14.17 -2.45
C ASN A 145 -18.02 -13.00 -1.60
N LYS A 146 -18.28 -13.03 -0.29
CA LYS A 146 -17.62 -12.19 0.71
C LYS A 146 -16.38 -12.90 1.26
N MET A 147 -15.33 -12.14 1.53
CA MET A 147 -14.19 -12.64 2.31
C MET A 147 -14.53 -12.51 3.79
N MET A 148 -14.60 -13.64 4.49
CA MET A 148 -14.93 -13.71 5.91
C MET A 148 -13.69 -14.17 6.69
N PRO A 149 -13.19 -13.41 7.68
CA PRO A 149 -12.18 -13.93 8.61
C PRO A 149 -12.75 -15.10 9.41
N ILE A 150 -12.03 -16.22 9.47
CA ILE A 150 -12.45 -17.44 10.17
C ILE A 150 -11.51 -17.86 11.31
N ALA A 151 -10.23 -17.46 11.25
CA ALA A 151 -9.28 -17.67 12.34
C ALA A 151 -8.19 -16.57 12.35
N ILE A 152 -7.78 -16.15 13.55
CA ILE A 152 -6.66 -15.22 13.76
C ILE A 152 -5.73 -15.79 14.83
N GLN A 153 -4.45 -15.96 14.52
CA GLN A 153 -3.39 -16.21 15.50
C GLN A 153 -2.50 -14.96 15.55
N LEU A 154 -2.16 -14.44 16.74
CA LEU A 154 -1.53 -13.11 16.86
C LEU A 154 0.01 -13.13 16.82
N LYS A 155 0.61 -14.29 17.02
CA LYS A 155 2.06 -14.52 16.89
C LYS A 155 2.31 -15.65 15.89
N GLN A 156 3.49 -15.66 15.30
CA GLN A 156 3.92 -16.75 14.40
C GLN A 156 4.14 -18.06 15.16
N GLU A 157 4.71 -18.01 16.36
CA GLU A 157 5.11 -19.16 17.17
C GLU A 157 4.93 -18.86 18.68
N GLY A 158 5.07 -19.90 19.50
CA GLY A 158 5.26 -19.77 20.96
C GLY A 158 4.13 -20.35 21.83
N GLU A 159 4.46 -20.58 23.11
CA GLU A 159 3.49 -20.98 24.13
C GLU A 159 2.47 -19.87 24.39
N ASN A 160 1.23 -20.26 24.70
CA ASN A 160 0.10 -19.35 24.97
C ASN A 160 -0.16 -18.36 23.82
N ASN A 161 -0.27 -18.90 22.60
CA ASN A 161 -0.64 -18.20 21.37
C ASN A 161 -1.99 -18.73 20.84
N PRO A 162 -3.12 -18.30 21.40
CA PRO A 162 -4.44 -18.83 21.04
C PRO A 162 -4.85 -18.43 19.62
N ILE A 163 -5.54 -19.36 18.93
CA ILE A 163 -6.25 -19.09 17.68
C ILE A 163 -7.62 -18.52 18.02
N PHE A 164 -7.80 -17.22 17.81
CA PHE A 164 -9.07 -16.51 17.95
C PHE A 164 -10.01 -16.84 16.79
N LEU A 165 -11.31 -16.92 17.08
CA LEU A 165 -12.38 -17.33 16.17
C LEU A 165 -13.56 -16.33 16.25
N PRO A 166 -14.37 -16.17 15.19
CA PRO A 166 -15.61 -15.39 15.23
C PRO A 166 -16.64 -15.85 16.28
N THR A 167 -16.49 -17.07 16.79
CA THR A 167 -17.35 -17.68 17.83
C THR A 167 -16.85 -17.45 19.26
N ASP A 168 -15.71 -16.77 19.45
CA ASP A 168 -15.25 -16.35 20.78
C ASP A 168 -16.11 -15.18 21.33
N SER A 169 -15.75 -14.61 22.47
CA SER A 169 -16.44 -13.42 22.97
C SER A 169 -16.29 -12.23 22.01
N GLU A 170 -17.27 -11.31 22.00
CA GLU A 170 -17.23 -10.10 21.13
C GLU A 170 -15.88 -9.38 21.26
N TYR A 171 -15.38 -9.25 22.48
CA TYR A 171 -14.16 -8.50 22.78
C TYR A 171 -12.87 -9.26 22.48
N ASP A 172 -12.80 -10.58 22.69
CA ASP A 172 -11.65 -11.39 22.25
C ASP A 172 -11.48 -11.32 20.74
N TRP A 173 -12.58 -11.53 19.99
CA TRP A 173 -12.55 -11.49 18.52
C TRP A 173 -12.28 -10.09 17.99
N LEU A 174 -12.90 -9.05 18.56
CA LEU A 174 -12.65 -7.67 18.16
C LEU A 174 -11.22 -7.24 18.45
N LEU A 175 -10.64 -7.59 19.60
CA LEU A 175 -9.25 -7.26 19.90
C LEU A 175 -8.27 -7.98 18.96
N ALA A 176 -8.52 -9.26 18.64
CA ALA A 176 -7.71 -9.99 17.67
C ALA A 176 -7.72 -9.30 16.29
N LYS A 177 -8.89 -8.85 15.82
CA LYS A 177 -9.01 -8.04 14.59
C LYS A 177 -8.29 -6.69 14.70
N THR A 178 -8.35 -6.01 15.84
CA THR A 178 -7.63 -4.73 16.05
C THR A 178 -6.11 -4.91 16.00
N PHE A 179 -5.55 -5.97 16.58
CA PHE A 179 -4.12 -6.28 16.43
C PHE A 179 -3.73 -6.55 14.97
N VAL A 180 -4.57 -7.24 14.19
CA VAL A 180 -4.36 -7.37 12.74
C VAL A 180 -4.39 -6.02 12.04
N ARG A 181 -5.31 -5.11 12.39
CA ARG A 181 -5.34 -3.75 11.82
C ARG A 181 -4.09 -2.93 12.19
N SER A 182 -3.48 -3.17 13.35
CA SER A 182 -2.20 -2.55 13.73
C SER A 182 -1.01 -3.11 12.94
N ALA A 183 -0.97 -4.44 12.77
CA ALA A 183 0.02 -5.12 11.93
C ALA A 183 -0.08 -4.66 10.46
N GLU A 184 -1.31 -4.56 9.94
CA GLU A 184 -1.62 -3.98 8.64
C GLU A 184 -1.06 -2.56 8.51
N PHE A 185 -1.35 -1.66 9.44
CA PHE A 185 -0.83 -0.29 9.40
C PHE A 185 0.70 -0.26 9.32
N ASN A 186 1.39 -1.00 10.20
CA ASN A 186 2.86 -0.97 10.26
C ASN A 186 3.49 -1.59 9.00
N LEU A 187 2.92 -2.67 8.46
CA LEU A 187 3.41 -3.29 7.23
C LEU A 187 3.10 -2.46 5.97
N HIS A 188 1.87 -1.95 5.87
CA HIS A 188 1.41 -1.06 4.79
C HIS A 188 2.34 0.14 4.66
N GLN A 189 2.56 0.87 5.76
CA GLN A 189 3.34 2.11 5.73
C GLN A 189 4.79 1.87 5.33
N MET A 190 5.40 0.75 5.79
CA MET A 190 6.83 0.51 5.61
C MET A 190 7.20 -0.25 4.32
N ASP A 191 6.45 -1.29 3.97
CA ASP A 191 6.71 -2.07 2.75
C ASP A 191 5.95 -1.47 1.55
N TYR A 192 4.62 -1.58 1.57
CA TYR A 192 3.80 -1.34 0.38
C TYR A 192 3.68 0.15 0.00
N HIS A 193 3.78 1.05 0.97
CA HIS A 193 3.81 2.49 0.77
C HIS A 193 5.27 2.99 0.65
N LEU A 194 6.03 3.08 1.75
CA LEU A 194 7.37 3.66 1.74
C LEU A 194 8.36 2.95 0.82
N LEU A 195 8.62 1.64 1.00
CA LEU A 195 9.64 0.95 0.21
C LEU A 195 9.22 0.82 -1.27
N ARG A 196 8.08 0.17 -1.52
CA ARG A 196 7.68 -0.28 -2.85
C ARG A 196 7.14 0.82 -3.74
N THR A 197 6.82 2.00 -3.21
CA THR A 197 6.47 3.16 -4.04
C THR A 197 7.50 4.28 -3.88
N HIS A 198 7.60 4.94 -2.72
CA HIS A 198 8.50 6.09 -2.55
C HIS A 198 9.97 5.77 -2.85
N LEU A 199 10.56 4.80 -2.14
CA LEU A 199 12.00 4.53 -2.25
C LEU A 199 12.38 3.92 -3.60
N LEU A 200 11.56 3.01 -4.14
CA LEU A 200 11.75 2.50 -5.50
C LEU A 200 11.62 3.57 -6.58
N ALA A 201 10.61 4.45 -6.50
CA ALA A 201 10.47 5.55 -7.44
C ALA A 201 11.72 6.45 -7.42
N GLU A 202 12.23 6.80 -6.24
CA GLU A 202 13.48 7.55 -6.11
C GLU A 202 14.69 6.84 -6.73
N VAL A 203 14.84 5.52 -6.55
CA VAL A 203 15.86 4.72 -7.25
C VAL A 203 15.73 4.86 -8.77
N PHE A 204 14.52 4.67 -9.32
CA PHE A 204 14.27 4.79 -10.75
C PHE A 204 14.62 6.19 -11.28
N ILE A 205 14.28 7.24 -10.51
CA ILE A 205 14.50 8.65 -10.86
C ILE A 205 15.98 9.03 -10.80
N VAL A 206 16.69 8.62 -9.75
CA VAL A 206 18.14 8.86 -9.61
C VAL A 206 18.87 8.21 -10.76
N SER A 207 18.54 6.95 -11.08
CA SER A 207 19.16 6.26 -12.20
C SER A 207 18.80 6.86 -13.56
N LEU A 208 17.54 7.26 -13.75
CA LEU A 208 17.07 7.91 -14.98
C LEU A 208 17.89 9.17 -15.29
N ASN A 209 18.12 10.03 -14.29
CA ASN A 209 18.87 11.27 -14.45
C ASN A 209 20.38 11.07 -14.55
N ARG A 210 20.92 9.94 -14.08
CA ARG A 210 22.34 9.58 -14.19
C ARG A 210 22.71 9.04 -15.57
N ASN A 211 21.85 8.21 -16.15
CA ASN A 211 22.23 7.35 -17.28
C ASN A 211 21.51 7.69 -18.59
N LEU A 212 20.30 8.26 -18.57
CA LEU A 212 19.55 8.57 -19.79
C LEU A 212 19.54 10.09 -20.06
N PRO A 213 20.11 10.58 -21.17
CA PRO A 213 20.08 12.01 -21.51
C PRO A 213 18.67 12.46 -21.88
N SER A 214 18.38 13.76 -21.78
CA SER A 214 17.04 14.31 -22.03
C SER A 214 16.51 14.15 -23.46
N VAL A 215 17.36 13.73 -24.40
CA VAL A 215 17.00 13.33 -25.78
C VAL A 215 16.52 11.88 -25.88
N HIS A 216 16.86 11.02 -24.92
CA HIS A 216 16.53 9.59 -24.90
C HIS A 216 15.00 9.36 -24.83
N PRO A 217 14.41 8.43 -25.60
CA PRO A 217 12.97 8.22 -25.62
C PRO A 217 12.40 7.82 -24.25
N ILE A 218 13.10 6.93 -23.52
CA ILE A 218 12.70 6.50 -22.17
C ILE A 218 12.75 7.67 -21.18
N TYR A 219 13.73 8.59 -21.29
CA TYR A 219 13.75 9.80 -20.45
C TYR A 219 12.53 10.67 -20.71
N LYS A 220 12.18 10.93 -21.98
CA LYS A 220 11.02 11.74 -22.35
C LYS A 220 9.69 11.16 -21.85
N LEU A 221 9.61 9.84 -21.81
CA LEU A 221 8.47 9.08 -21.30
C LEU A 221 8.39 9.16 -19.76
N LEU A 222 9.49 8.83 -19.08
CA LEU A 222 9.52 8.71 -17.62
C LEU A 222 9.62 10.04 -16.86
N VAL A 223 10.18 11.12 -17.42
CA VAL A 223 10.41 12.41 -16.72
C VAL A 223 9.12 13.07 -16.17
N ARG A 224 7.93 12.64 -16.62
CA ARG A 224 6.64 13.10 -16.05
C ARG A 224 6.23 12.35 -14.79
N HIS A 225 6.77 11.16 -14.57
CA HIS A 225 6.55 10.31 -13.41
C HIS A 225 7.57 10.52 -12.29
N THR A 226 8.44 11.55 -12.43
CA THR A 226 9.51 11.85 -11.47
C THR A 226 9.27 13.13 -10.66
N LEU A 227 8.17 13.84 -10.92
CA LEU A 227 7.94 15.18 -10.37
C LEU A 227 7.75 15.09 -8.86
N ASP A 228 8.49 15.94 -8.14
CA ASP A 228 8.49 16.14 -6.69
C ASP A 228 8.89 14.92 -5.81
N THR A 229 8.98 13.70 -6.35
CA THR A 229 9.32 12.46 -5.61
C THR A 229 10.63 12.55 -4.83
N LEU A 230 11.71 13.11 -5.42
CA LEU A 230 12.97 13.31 -4.71
C LEU A 230 12.84 14.32 -3.54
N GLN A 231 11.95 15.32 -3.68
CA GLN A 231 11.72 16.33 -2.66
C GLN A 231 10.87 15.78 -1.52
N ILE A 232 9.77 15.07 -1.82
CA ILE A 232 8.90 14.49 -0.79
C ILE A 232 9.63 13.38 -0.01
N ASN A 233 10.42 12.53 -0.66
CA ASN A 233 11.23 11.51 0.03
C ASN A 233 12.31 12.12 0.94
N ASN A 234 12.91 13.23 0.53
CA ASN A 234 13.82 13.97 1.40
C ASN A 234 13.08 14.62 2.59
N GLY A 235 11.84 15.08 2.39
CA GLY A 235 10.93 15.49 3.46
C GLY A 235 10.63 14.35 4.43
N ALA A 236 10.23 13.17 3.92
CA ALA A 236 9.95 11.98 4.72
C ALA A 236 11.17 11.57 5.57
N ARG A 237 12.37 11.53 4.99
CA ARG A 237 13.62 11.25 5.73
C ARG A 237 13.95 12.27 6.83
N THR A 238 13.49 13.52 6.71
CA THR A 238 13.83 14.60 7.65
C THR A 238 12.73 14.93 8.66
N LEU A 239 11.49 14.49 8.44
CA LEU A 239 10.31 14.89 9.22
C LEU A 239 9.40 13.71 9.64
N LEU A 240 9.49 12.55 8.96
CA LEU A 240 8.72 11.35 9.31
C LEU A 240 9.60 10.25 9.90
N LEU A 241 10.80 10.05 9.34
CA LEU A 241 11.70 8.91 9.61
C LEU A 241 13.00 9.29 10.35
N SER A 242 13.18 10.56 10.71
CA SER A 242 14.29 11.01 11.56
C SER A 242 14.14 10.48 13.00
N ASP A 243 15.14 10.69 13.85
CA ASP A 243 15.08 10.32 15.27
C ASP A 243 13.92 11.01 16.02
N ASP A 244 13.56 12.22 15.58
CA ASP A 244 12.43 13.06 16.03
C ASP A 244 11.27 13.08 15.01
N GLY A 245 11.21 12.08 14.12
CA GLY A 245 10.25 12.01 13.03
C GLY A 245 8.88 11.51 13.49
N ILE A 246 7.80 12.00 12.86
CA ILE A 246 6.42 11.69 13.28
C ILE A 246 6.14 10.17 13.34
N LEU A 247 6.61 9.38 12.36
CA LEU A 247 6.41 7.92 12.37
C LEU A 247 7.32 7.23 13.39
N THR A 248 8.54 7.73 13.58
CA THR A 248 9.47 7.25 14.62
C THR A 248 8.87 7.41 16.03
N GLU A 249 8.25 8.55 16.32
CA GLU A 249 7.70 8.86 17.65
C GLU A 249 6.30 8.28 17.90
N ASN A 250 5.51 7.97 16.86
CA ASN A 250 4.07 7.64 16.99
C ASN A 250 3.65 6.27 16.41
N SER A 251 4.61 5.38 16.10
CA SER A 251 4.33 3.99 15.67
C SER A 251 4.86 2.96 16.67
N ALA A 252 4.27 1.76 16.65
CA ALA A 252 4.73 0.64 17.48
C ALA A 252 6.18 0.26 17.19
N ALA A 253 6.61 0.29 15.93
CA ALA A 253 7.93 -0.15 15.51
C ALA A 253 9.06 0.83 15.88
N GLY A 254 8.78 2.14 15.88
CA GLY A 254 9.82 3.18 16.06
C GLY A 254 10.97 3.07 15.04
N LYS A 255 12.08 3.78 15.25
CA LYS A 255 13.17 3.85 14.26
C LYS A 255 13.77 2.49 13.91
N ASP A 256 14.15 1.69 14.91
CA ASP A 256 14.85 0.42 14.68
C ASP A 256 13.91 -0.66 14.11
N GLY A 257 12.65 -0.67 14.55
CA GLY A 257 11.63 -1.55 13.98
C GLY A 257 11.29 -1.19 12.54
N ILE A 258 11.10 0.10 12.24
CA ILE A 258 10.92 0.63 10.86
C ILE A 258 12.06 0.16 9.96
N ASN A 259 13.31 0.38 10.37
CA ASN A 259 14.49 -0.06 9.62
C ASN A 259 14.50 -1.59 9.40
N THR A 260 14.12 -2.36 10.42
CA THR A 260 14.04 -3.82 10.34
C THR A 260 12.97 -4.29 9.35
N ILE A 261 11.78 -3.68 9.35
CA ILE A 261 10.69 -4.00 8.40
C ILE A 261 11.14 -3.69 6.97
N VAL A 262 11.66 -2.49 6.72
CA VAL A 262 12.13 -2.07 5.37
C VAL A 262 13.25 -2.98 4.86
N GLN A 263 14.20 -3.37 5.71
CA GLN A 263 15.27 -4.31 5.32
C GLN A 263 14.73 -5.70 4.96
N ARG A 264 13.78 -6.25 5.73
CA ARG A 264 13.16 -7.56 5.46
C ARG A 264 12.26 -7.52 4.22
N ALA A 265 11.56 -6.41 4.00
CA ALA A 265 10.74 -6.17 2.82
C ALA A 265 11.60 -6.15 1.55
N LEU A 266 12.69 -5.38 1.56
CA LEU A 266 13.67 -5.35 0.46
C LEU A 266 14.29 -6.74 0.17
N GLN A 267 14.44 -7.58 1.20
CA GLN A 267 14.94 -8.94 1.05
C GLN A 267 13.93 -9.94 0.45
N THR A 268 12.64 -9.60 0.39
CA THR A 268 11.54 -10.47 -0.08
C THR A 268 10.81 -9.91 -1.31
N MET A 269 11.02 -8.64 -1.64
CA MET A 269 10.56 -7.99 -2.85
C MET A 269 11.18 -8.62 -4.12
N THR A 270 10.33 -8.93 -5.10
CA THR A 270 10.71 -9.46 -6.41
C THR A 270 10.21 -8.57 -7.55
N TYR A 271 10.82 -8.65 -8.73
CA TYR A 271 10.36 -7.98 -9.94
C TYR A 271 8.92 -8.37 -10.32
N ALA A 272 8.55 -9.64 -10.13
CA ALA A 272 7.17 -10.11 -10.30
C ALA A 272 6.21 -9.40 -9.34
N SER A 273 6.58 -9.24 -8.06
CA SER A 273 5.78 -8.48 -7.08
C SER A 273 5.71 -6.96 -7.31
N LEU A 274 6.35 -6.43 -8.37
CA LEU A 274 6.22 -5.05 -8.87
C LEU A 274 5.50 -4.99 -10.22
N CYS A 275 5.41 -6.11 -10.95
CA CYS A 275 4.67 -6.21 -12.20
C CYS A 275 3.23 -6.63 -11.89
N PHE A 276 2.29 -5.70 -11.97
CA PHE A 276 0.94 -5.87 -11.44
C PHE A 276 0.24 -7.20 -11.81
N PRO A 277 0.23 -7.67 -13.08
CA PRO A 277 -0.42 -8.93 -13.43
C PRO A 277 0.33 -10.16 -12.90
N ASP A 278 1.65 -10.07 -12.74
CA ASP A 278 2.45 -11.16 -12.17
C ASP A 278 2.15 -11.31 -10.67
N ASP A 279 2.10 -10.20 -9.91
CA ASP A 279 1.78 -10.20 -8.47
C ASP A 279 0.39 -10.82 -8.19
N ILE A 280 -0.64 -10.38 -8.91
CA ILE A 280 -2.01 -10.93 -8.81
C ILE A 280 -2.02 -12.45 -9.05
N LYS A 281 -1.19 -12.91 -9.98
CA LYS A 281 -1.08 -14.32 -10.36
C LYS A 281 -0.25 -15.14 -9.37
N GLU A 282 0.87 -14.61 -8.87
CA GLU A 282 1.70 -15.25 -7.85
C GLU A 282 0.94 -15.40 -6.52
N ARG A 283 0.04 -14.47 -6.20
CA ARG A 283 -0.87 -14.56 -5.04
C ARG A 283 -2.11 -15.45 -5.30
N ASP A 284 -2.27 -15.97 -6.52
CA ASP A 284 -3.35 -16.86 -6.97
C ASP A 284 -4.74 -16.21 -6.75
N LEU A 285 -4.89 -14.98 -7.28
CA LEU A 285 -6.06 -14.11 -7.10
C LEU A 285 -6.78 -13.70 -8.40
N GLU A 286 -6.41 -14.24 -9.56
CA GLU A 286 -6.92 -13.83 -10.89
C GLU A 286 -8.46 -13.93 -11.03
N ASP A 287 -9.09 -14.89 -10.36
CA ASP A 287 -10.52 -15.23 -10.44
C ASP A 287 -11.35 -14.79 -9.20
N VAL A 288 -10.73 -14.15 -8.21
CA VAL A 288 -11.40 -13.73 -6.97
C VAL A 288 -12.51 -12.69 -7.25
N PRO A 289 -13.78 -12.94 -6.90
CA PRO A 289 -14.84 -11.96 -7.10
C PRO A 289 -14.70 -10.74 -6.16
N ASN A 290 -15.29 -9.61 -6.56
CA ASN A 290 -15.34 -8.37 -5.76
C ASN A 290 -13.94 -7.79 -5.39
N PHE A 291 -12.95 -7.91 -6.28
CA PHE A 291 -11.57 -7.47 -6.06
C PHE A 291 -11.20 -6.30 -6.99
N TYR A 292 -11.64 -5.10 -6.63
CA TYR A 292 -11.59 -3.91 -7.50
C TYR A 292 -10.17 -3.38 -7.68
N TYR A 293 -9.29 -3.53 -6.67
CA TYR A 293 -7.86 -3.24 -6.84
C TYR A 293 -7.27 -4.00 -8.04
N ARG A 294 -7.51 -5.32 -8.11
CA ARG A 294 -7.13 -6.14 -9.28
C ARG A 294 -7.81 -5.63 -10.54
N ASP A 295 -9.15 -5.56 -10.53
CA ASP A 295 -9.92 -5.34 -11.74
C ASP A 295 -9.59 -4.01 -12.42
N ASP A 296 -9.32 -2.96 -11.65
CA ASP A 296 -8.96 -1.66 -12.19
C ASP A 296 -7.45 -1.53 -12.43
N GLY A 297 -6.62 -2.12 -11.57
CA GLY A 297 -5.17 -2.14 -11.74
C GLY A 297 -4.70 -2.92 -12.96
N CYS A 298 -5.35 -4.05 -13.30
CA CYS A 298 -5.10 -4.77 -14.55
C CYS A 298 -5.42 -3.92 -15.77
N LYS A 299 -6.59 -3.25 -15.81
CA LYS A 299 -6.97 -2.37 -16.93
C LYS A 299 -6.01 -1.19 -17.09
N LEU A 300 -5.58 -0.60 -15.97
CA LEU A 300 -4.59 0.49 -15.97
C LEU A 300 -3.21 -0.01 -16.43
N TRP A 301 -2.78 -1.18 -15.97
CA TRP A 301 -1.54 -1.81 -16.40
C TRP A 301 -1.55 -2.06 -17.91
N ASP A 302 -2.59 -2.70 -18.45
CA ASP A 302 -2.71 -3.00 -19.88
C ASP A 302 -2.71 -1.71 -20.72
N CYS A 303 -3.40 -0.66 -20.26
CA CYS A 303 -3.41 0.65 -20.92
C CYS A 303 -2.02 1.31 -20.91
N MET A 304 -1.30 1.24 -19.78
CA MET A 304 0.07 1.76 -19.69
C MET A 304 1.02 0.92 -20.55
N ASN A 305 0.88 -0.40 -20.55
CA ASN A 305 1.72 -1.32 -21.32
C ASN A 305 1.58 -1.09 -22.82
N GLN A 306 0.36 -0.95 -23.33
CA GLN A 306 0.10 -0.61 -24.72
C GLN A 306 0.69 0.76 -25.09
N PHE A 307 0.52 1.77 -24.23
CA PHE A 307 1.11 3.10 -24.46
C PHE A 307 2.64 3.07 -24.49
N VAL A 308 3.28 2.33 -23.57
CA VAL A 308 4.74 2.13 -23.58
C VAL A 308 5.18 1.40 -24.85
N ASN A 309 4.48 0.34 -25.25
CA ASN A 309 4.74 -0.39 -26.49
C ASN A 309 4.65 0.52 -27.73
N ASP A 310 3.59 1.31 -27.83
CA ASP A 310 3.36 2.19 -28.97
C ASP A 310 4.44 3.27 -29.08
N ILE A 311 4.90 3.82 -27.95
CA ILE A 311 5.99 4.79 -27.92
C ILE A 311 7.34 4.14 -28.22
N LEU A 312 7.71 3.07 -27.52
CA LEU A 312 9.05 2.46 -27.68
C LEU A 312 9.21 1.77 -29.03
N GLY A 313 8.14 1.19 -29.58
CA GLY A 313 8.11 0.65 -30.94
C GLY A 313 8.33 1.68 -32.05
N LEU A 314 8.25 2.99 -31.77
CA LEU A 314 8.70 4.03 -32.71
C LEU A 314 10.23 4.08 -32.82
N TYR A 315 10.96 3.78 -31.75
CA TYR A 315 12.42 3.95 -31.64
C TYR A 315 13.17 2.61 -31.80
N TYR A 316 12.75 1.57 -31.07
CA TYR A 316 13.34 0.24 -31.12
C TYR A 316 12.57 -0.62 -32.12
N LYS A 317 13.19 -0.95 -33.26
CA LYS A 317 12.57 -1.73 -34.35
C LYS A 317 12.84 -3.22 -34.29
N ASN A 318 13.73 -3.65 -33.41
CA ASN A 318 14.10 -5.03 -33.14
C ASN A 318 14.85 -5.09 -31.79
N ASP A 319 15.07 -6.30 -31.32
CA ASP A 319 15.74 -6.59 -30.04
C ASP A 319 17.24 -6.22 -30.06
N ASP A 320 17.90 -6.27 -31.21
CA ASP A 320 19.31 -5.85 -31.34
C ASP A 320 19.49 -4.35 -30.98
N LEU A 321 18.53 -3.49 -31.33
CA LEU A 321 18.56 -2.08 -30.96
C LEU A 321 18.39 -1.88 -29.45
N VAL A 322 17.62 -2.72 -28.77
CA VAL A 322 17.48 -2.70 -27.30
C VAL A 322 18.78 -3.17 -26.64
N LYS A 323 19.31 -4.29 -27.12
CA LYS A 323 20.54 -4.92 -26.62
C LYS A 323 21.81 -4.06 -26.82
N THR A 324 21.87 -3.27 -27.88
CA THR A 324 23.04 -2.42 -28.20
C THR A 324 22.94 -1.00 -27.65
N ASP A 325 21.79 -0.61 -27.11
CA ASP A 325 21.59 0.68 -26.43
C ASP A 325 22.30 0.68 -25.07
N LYS A 326 23.50 1.26 -25.05
CA LYS A 326 24.33 1.30 -23.85
C LYS A 326 23.76 2.20 -22.75
N GLU A 327 23.09 3.29 -23.10
CA GLU A 327 22.49 4.22 -22.12
C GLU A 327 21.36 3.49 -21.37
N LEU A 328 20.54 2.73 -22.11
CA LEU A 328 19.55 1.80 -21.55
C LEU A 328 20.19 0.75 -20.62
N GLN A 329 21.23 0.03 -21.06
CA GLN A 329 21.84 -1.02 -20.21
C GLN A 329 22.47 -0.44 -18.94
N ASP A 330 23.14 0.72 -19.03
CA ASP A 330 23.73 1.40 -17.87
C ASP A 330 22.61 1.88 -16.89
N TRP A 331 21.44 2.31 -17.38
CA TRP A 331 20.25 2.62 -16.54
C TRP A 331 19.70 1.40 -15.80
N ILE A 332 19.41 0.30 -16.51
CA ILE A 332 18.90 -0.94 -15.90
C ILE A 332 19.88 -1.46 -14.84
N LYS A 333 21.17 -1.45 -15.16
CA LYS A 333 22.23 -1.91 -14.26
C LYS A 333 22.35 -1.03 -13.02
N ASP A 334 22.36 0.29 -13.14
CA ASP A 334 22.49 1.22 -12.01
C ASP A 334 21.29 1.07 -11.03
N ILE A 335 20.07 0.76 -11.52
CA ILE A 335 18.93 0.34 -10.68
C ILE A 335 19.22 -0.98 -9.94
N PHE A 336 19.66 -2.03 -10.65
CA PHE A 336 19.95 -3.33 -10.03
C PHE A 336 21.06 -3.25 -8.97
N GLN A 337 22.15 -2.54 -9.26
CA GLN A 337 23.31 -2.45 -8.38
C GLN A 337 23.06 -1.55 -7.17
N HIS A 338 22.45 -0.37 -7.36
CA HIS A 338 22.33 0.63 -6.29
C HIS A 338 20.95 0.67 -5.62
N GLY A 339 19.89 0.25 -6.31
CA GLY A 339 18.55 0.10 -5.72
C GLY A 339 18.32 -1.28 -5.12
N CYS A 340 18.79 -2.34 -5.80
CA CYS A 340 18.58 -3.73 -5.37
C CYS A 340 19.84 -4.38 -4.77
N PHE A 341 20.94 -3.64 -4.56
CA PHE A 341 22.16 -4.11 -3.88
C PHE A 341 22.72 -5.43 -4.43
N ASP A 342 22.75 -5.54 -5.75
CA ASP A 342 23.17 -6.73 -6.52
C ASP A 342 22.43 -8.05 -6.12
N GLN A 343 21.24 -7.96 -5.51
CA GLN A 343 20.47 -9.12 -5.04
C GLN A 343 19.79 -9.86 -6.19
N GLU A 344 20.45 -10.90 -6.73
CA GLU A 344 19.90 -11.81 -7.76
C GLU A 344 18.49 -12.32 -7.44
N LYS A 345 18.22 -12.61 -6.16
CA LYS A 345 16.92 -13.11 -5.67
C LYS A 345 15.76 -12.15 -5.87
N SER A 346 16.03 -10.86 -6.14
CA SER A 346 14.99 -9.90 -6.53
C SER A 346 14.41 -10.20 -7.92
N GLY A 347 15.12 -10.92 -8.78
CA GLY A 347 14.71 -11.12 -10.17
C GLY A 347 14.63 -9.84 -11.02
N ILE A 348 15.09 -8.70 -10.49
CA ILE A 348 15.20 -7.46 -11.25
C ILE A 348 16.29 -7.65 -12.32
N PRO A 349 16.00 -7.39 -13.61
CA PRO A 349 16.97 -7.61 -14.68
C PRO A 349 18.21 -6.73 -14.50
N LYS A 350 19.39 -7.30 -14.82
CA LYS A 350 20.67 -6.56 -14.92
C LYS A 350 20.91 -5.95 -16.30
N GLU A 351 20.26 -6.56 -17.30
CA GLU A 351 20.27 -6.19 -18.70
C GLU A 351 18.89 -6.51 -19.28
N ILE A 352 18.46 -5.76 -20.28
CA ILE A 352 17.22 -6.03 -21.02
C ILE A 352 17.60 -6.17 -22.49
N THR A 353 17.24 -7.31 -23.09
CA THR A 353 17.68 -7.67 -24.44
C THR A 353 16.55 -7.80 -25.45
N SER A 354 15.29 -7.65 -25.04
CA SER A 354 14.12 -7.65 -25.93
C SER A 354 13.24 -6.41 -25.75
N LEU A 355 12.52 -6.01 -26.80
CA LEU A 355 11.55 -4.92 -26.72
C LEU A 355 10.37 -5.28 -25.78
N VAL A 356 9.96 -6.54 -25.73
CA VAL A 356 8.85 -7.00 -24.86
C VAL A 356 9.22 -6.81 -23.38
N ASP A 357 10.43 -7.22 -23.00
CA ASP A 357 10.92 -7.06 -21.62
C ASP A 357 11.14 -5.58 -21.29
N LEU A 358 11.62 -4.77 -22.24
CA LEU A 358 11.77 -3.32 -22.06
C LEU A 358 10.41 -2.64 -21.83
N VAL A 359 9.40 -2.98 -22.62
CA VAL A 359 8.05 -2.48 -22.48
C VAL A 359 7.49 -2.85 -21.10
N LYS A 360 7.64 -4.10 -20.68
CA LYS A 360 7.20 -4.55 -19.34
C LYS A 360 7.92 -3.78 -18.21
N TYR A 361 9.24 -3.60 -18.31
CA TYR A 361 10.02 -2.91 -17.28
C TYR A 361 9.67 -1.41 -17.18
N VAL A 362 9.54 -0.73 -18.31
CA VAL A 362 9.12 0.68 -18.34
C VAL A 362 7.67 0.85 -17.86
N THR A 363 6.79 -0.12 -18.14
CA THR A 363 5.43 -0.18 -17.56
C THR A 363 5.48 -0.30 -16.04
N MET A 364 6.32 -1.20 -15.50
CA MET A 364 6.51 -1.38 -14.06
C MET A 364 6.92 -0.07 -13.38
N VAL A 365 7.91 0.64 -13.95
CA VAL A 365 8.36 1.94 -13.42
C VAL A 365 7.22 2.98 -13.44
N MET A 366 6.52 3.13 -14.57
CA MET A 366 5.41 4.08 -14.69
C MET A 366 4.26 3.77 -13.72
N PHE A 367 3.87 2.49 -13.62
CA PHE A 367 2.78 2.04 -12.75
C PHE A 367 3.14 2.22 -11.27
N THR A 368 4.37 1.90 -10.88
CA THR A 368 4.89 2.08 -9.51
C THR A 368 4.82 3.54 -9.09
N CYS A 369 5.30 4.46 -9.94
CA CYS A 369 5.31 5.90 -9.66
C CYS A 369 3.92 6.57 -9.72
N SER A 370 2.85 5.87 -10.11
CA SER A 370 1.52 6.46 -10.28
C SER A 370 0.40 5.59 -9.69
N ALA A 371 -0.10 4.61 -10.43
CA ALA A 371 -1.25 3.79 -10.05
C ALA A 371 -1.04 3.00 -8.75
N GLN A 372 0.13 2.39 -8.56
CA GLN A 372 0.41 1.64 -7.33
C GLN A 372 0.46 2.56 -6.11
N HIS A 373 1.18 3.68 -6.22
CA HIS A 373 1.22 4.70 -5.18
C HIS A 373 -0.18 5.19 -4.81
N ALA A 374 -0.99 5.55 -5.81
CA ALA A 374 -2.35 6.03 -5.58
C ALA A 374 -3.24 5.01 -4.85
N ALA A 375 -3.16 3.73 -5.22
CA ALA A 375 -3.92 2.66 -4.58
C ALA A 375 -3.61 2.50 -3.09
N VAL A 376 -2.34 2.66 -2.69
CA VAL A 376 -1.89 2.48 -1.29
C VAL A 376 -1.82 3.79 -0.49
N ASN A 377 -1.84 4.96 -1.14
CA ASN A 377 -1.78 6.26 -0.45
C ASN A 377 -3.19 6.82 -0.17
N PHE A 378 -4.04 6.99 -1.19
CA PHE A 378 -5.26 7.79 -1.03
C PHE A 378 -6.35 7.15 -0.16
N GLY A 379 -6.23 5.85 0.14
CA GLY A 379 -7.05 5.15 1.13
C GLY A 379 -6.68 5.46 2.59
N GLN A 380 -5.52 6.05 2.89
CA GLN A 380 -5.02 6.20 4.26
C GLN A 380 -6.00 6.93 5.18
N PHE A 381 -6.43 8.14 4.84
CA PHE A 381 -7.38 8.88 5.68
C PHE A 381 -8.75 8.20 5.72
N ASP A 382 -9.17 7.59 4.62
CA ASP A 382 -10.46 6.91 4.49
C ASP A 382 -10.56 5.70 5.44
N PHE A 383 -9.52 4.86 5.54
CA PHE A 383 -9.50 3.66 6.40
C PHE A 383 -8.88 3.87 7.81
N TYR A 384 -7.86 4.71 7.94
CA TYR A 384 -7.16 4.95 9.21
C TYR A 384 -7.67 6.19 9.96
N GLY A 385 -8.47 7.05 9.32
CA GLY A 385 -9.12 8.19 9.97
C GLY A 385 -10.12 7.79 11.06
N TRP A 386 -10.57 6.53 11.08
CA TRP A 386 -11.13 5.88 12.25
C TRP A 386 -10.06 4.97 12.87
N MET A 387 -9.32 5.51 13.84
CA MET A 387 -8.14 4.87 14.43
C MET A 387 -8.32 3.40 14.86
N PRO A 388 -9.46 2.95 15.44
CA PRO A 388 -9.65 1.52 15.75
C PRO A 388 -9.58 0.56 14.54
N ASN A 389 -9.72 1.06 13.31
CA ASN A 389 -9.56 0.31 12.06
C ASN A 389 -8.13 0.37 11.47
N GLY A 390 -7.21 1.11 12.09
CA GLY A 390 -5.79 1.15 11.71
C GLY A 390 -4.91 1.81 12.77
N PRO A 391 -4.82 1.24 13.99
CA PRO A 391 -4.06 1.85 15.07
C PRO A 391 -2.56 1.73 14.78
N SER A 392 -1.85 2.87 14.76
CA SER A 392 -0.39 2.90 14.51
C SER A 392 0.42 2.18 15.58
N THR A 393 -0.16 1.98 16.76
CA THR A 393 0.48 1.31 17.90
C THR A 393 -0.54 0.65 18.83
N MET A 394 -0.09 -0.30 19.65
CA MET A 394 -0.86 -0.94 20.72
C MET A 394 -0.12 -0.76 22.06
N GLN A 395 -0.82 -0.37 23.12
CA GLN A 395 -0.24 -0.14 24.46
C GLN A 395 -0.33 -1.35 25.41
N VAL A 396 -0.78 -2.51 24.92
CA VAL A 396 -0.77 -3.79 25.64
C VAL A 396 -0.26 -4.90 24.74
N ALA A 397 0.34 -5.93 25.34
CA ALA A 397 0.78 -7.13 24.63
C ALA A 397 -0.41 -7.89 24.00
N PRO A 398 -0.20 -8.61 22.89
CA PRO A 398 -1.20 -9.52 22.33
C PRO A 398 -1.71 -10.52 23.37
N PRO A 399 -3.04 -10.71 23.51
CA PRO A 399 -3.63 -11.62 24.50
C PRO A 399 -3.13 -13.06 24.34
N THR A 400 -2.74 -13.66 25.46
CA THR A 400 -2.22 -15.04 25.55
C THR A 400 -3.27 -16.07 25.96
N GLU A 401 -4.46 -15.61 26.35
CA GLU A 401 -5.61 -16.42 26.78
C GLU A 401 -6.91 -15.82 26.20
N LYS A 402 -7.96 -16.64 26.07
CA LYS A 402 -9.31 -16.19 25.70
C LYS A 402 -10.18 -15.94 26.94
N GLY A 403 -11.24 -15.15 26.81
CA GLY A 403 -12.26 -15.01 27.84
C GLY A 403 -11.81 -14.21 29.07
N LYS A 404 -10.81 -13.34 28.91
CA LYS A 404 -10.30 -12.44 29.97
C LYS A 404 -10.76 -10.99 29.80
N ILE A 405 -11.34 -10.65 28.65
CA ILE A 405 -11.73 -9.28 28.31
C ILE A 405 -13.21 -9.10 28.67
N GLU A 406 -13.47 -8.84 29.95
CA GLU A 406 -14.82 -8.68 30.50
C GLU A 406 -15.31 -7.21 30.47
N ASP A 407 -14.40 -6.24 30.32
CA ASP A 407 -14.70 -4.81 30.45
C ASP A 407 -14.52 -4.02 29.14
N LYS A 408 -15.54 -3.24 28.82
CA LYS A 408 -15.59 -2.27 27.72
C LYS A 408 -14.54 -1.16 27.88
N ASP A 409 -14.23 -0.77 29.12
CA ASP A 409 -13.29 0.34 29.37
C ASP A 409 -11.84 -0.07 29.07
N ALA A 410 -11.47 -1.35 29.23
CA ALA A 410 -10.15 -1.86 28.83
C ALA A 410 -9.91 -1.77 27.31
N LEU A 411 -10.94 -1.96 26.48
CA LEU A 411 -10.86 -1.74 25.04
C LEU A 411 -10.80 -0.24 24.69
N LEU A 412 -11.43 0.62 25.49
CA LEU A 412 -11.39 2.08 25.28
C LEU A 412 -10.08 2.72 25.75
N GLU A 413 -9.36 2.14 26.72
CA GLU A 413 -8.00 2.58 27.08
C GLU A 413 -6.99 2.33 25.97
N LEU A 414 -7.22 1.34 25.10
CA LEU A 414 -6.42 1.08 23.90
C LEU A 414 -6.65 2.07 22.75
N LEU A 415 -7.73 2.87 22.80
CA LEU A 415 -8.32 3.52 21.62
C LEU A 415 -8.60 5.03 21.78
N LYS A 416 -7.75 5.79 22.48
CA LYS A 416 -7.91 7.26 22.62
C LYS A 416 -7.03 8.03 21.63
N ASP A 417 -7.65 8.82 20.74
CA ASP A 417 -7.15 10.16 20.37
C ASP A 417 -8.16 11.06 19.60
N PHE A 418 -7.75 12.30 19.31
CA PHE A 418 -8.55 13.52 19.04
C PHE A 418 -9.32 13.64 17.70
N THR A 419 -10.27 14.59 17.64
CA THR A 419 -11.26 14.85 16.57
C THR A 419 -11.26 16.31 16.07
N GLU A 420 -11.36 16.61 14.75
CA GLU A 420 -12.02 17.82 14.14
C GLU A 420 -11.76 18.05 12.61
N HIS A 421 -12.68 18.72 11.88
CA HIS A 421 -12.73 18.78 10.38
C HIS A 421 -13.26 20.16 9.79
N PRO A 422 -13.65 20.36 8.49
CA PRO A 422 -12.86 21.06 7.43
C PRO A 422 -13.57 22.24 6.66
N PRO A 423 -12.98 22.77 5.55
CA PRO A 423 -13.76 23.24 4.38
C PRO A 423 -13.14 22.90 2.98
N ARG A 424 -13.71 23.40 1.86
CA ARG A 424 -13.46 22.89 0.47
C ARG A 424 -13.68 23.91 -0.68
N GLN A 425 -13.11 23.60 -1.87
CA GLN A 425 -13.44 24.01 -3.29
C GLN A 425 -12.43 24.94 -4.04
N LYS A 426 -12.25 25.02 -5.39
CA LYS A 426 -12.82 24.36 -6.63
C LYS A 426 -11.73 24.12 -7.72
N ILE A 427 -11.73 22.98 -8.45
CA ILE A 427 -11.03 22.77 -9.76
C ILE A 427 -11.94 21.98 -10.74
N LYS A 428 -12.03 22.26 -12.06
CA LYS A 428 -13.03 21.59 -12.97
C LYS A 428 -12.57 21.11 -14.37
N ASN A 429 -11.43 21.52 -14.92
CA ASN A 429 -11.20 21.36 -16.39
C ASN A 429 -10.21 20.27 -16.81
N PHE A 430 -9.82 19.36 -15.90
CA PHE A 430 -9.04 18.15 -16.23
C PHE A 430 -9.94 16.90 -16.43
N GLN A 431 -11.26 17.06 -16.23
CA GLN A 431 -12.15 15.95 -15.90
C GLN A 431 -12.59 15.09 -17.10
N GLU A 432 -12.46 15.54 -18.35
CA GLU A 432 -13.27 15.01 -19.47
C GLU A 432 -12.77 13.70 -20.11
N LYS A 433 -11.50 13.31 -19.92
CA LYS A 433 -11.00 11.99 -20.37
C LYS A 433 -10.88 10.97 -19.24
N LEU A 434 -10.54 11.43 -18.04
CA LEU A 434 -10.58 10.60 -16.83
C LEU A 434 -12.04 10.22 -16.51
N ALA A 435 -13.02 11.07 -16.85
CA ALA A 435 -14.45 10.80 -16.73
C ALA A 435 -14.93 9.50 -17.39
N GLU A 436 -14.24 8.94 -18.40
CA GLU A 436 -14.74 7.74 -19.08
C GLU A 436 -14.45 6.46 -18.27
N LEU A 437 -13.20 6.25 -17.83
CA LEU A 437 -12.87 5.16 -16.90
C LEU A 437 -13.46 5.41 -15.50
N SER A 438 -13.49 6.67 -15.08
CA SER A 438 -14.15 7.10 -13.85
C SER A 438 -15.66 6.86 -13.89
N ASN A 439 -16.35 7.04 -15.02
CA ASN A 439 -17.77 6.67 -15.13
C ASN A 439 -17.98 5.15 -14.97
N ILE A 440 -17.07 4.32 -15.48
CA ILE A 440 -17.14 2.85 -15.31
C ILE A 440 -16.97 2.50 -13.83
N ILE A 441 -15.92 3.02 -13.18
CA ILE A 441 -15.63 2.81 -11.76
C ILE A 441 -16.74 3.40 -10.87
N GLN A 442 -17.28 4.59 -11.19
CA GLN A 442 -18.36 5.24 -10.46
C GLN A 442 -19.73 4.58 -10.66
N THR A 443 -20.00 3.99 -11.83
CA THR A 443 -21.24 3.23 -12.07
C THR A 443 -21.20 1.90 -11.33
N GLY A 444 -20.08 1.18 -11.35
CA GLY A 444 -19.87 0.03 -10.46
C GLY A 444 -20.05 0.41 -8.99
N ASN A 445 -19.34 1.45 -8.54
CA ASN A 445 -19.45 2.01 -7.19
C ASN A 445 -20.83 2.60 -6.83
N GLN A 446 -21.82 2.67 -7.72
CA GLN A 446 -23.20 3.05 -7.35
C GLN A 446 -23.99 1.87 -6.79
N GLU A 447 -23.66 0.64 -7.19
CA GLU A 447 -24.31 -0.58 -6.70
C GLU A 447 -23.57 -1.21 -5.51
N LEU A 448 -22.34 -0.76 -5.23
CA LEU A 448 -21.53 -1.28 -4.13
C LEU A 448 -21.84 -0.62 -2.77
N ARG A 449 -21.97 -1.46 -1.74
CA ARG A 449 -22.14 -1.07 -0.33
C ARG A 449 -20.99 -0.18 0.18
N CYS A 450 -19.77 -0.47 -0.28
CA CYS A 450 -18.54 0.27 -0.01
C CYS A 450 -17.86 0.58 -1.35
N LYS A 451 -17.42 1.82 -1.56
CA LYS A 451 -16.86 2.25 -2.84
C LYS A 451 -15.34 2.05 -2.87
N TYR A 452 -14.78 1.69 -4.02
CA TYR A 452 -13.34 1.68 -4.25
C TYR A 452 -12.96 2.77 -5.27
N PRO A 453 -12.51 3.97 -4.82
CA PRO A 453 -12.17 5.09 -5.70
C PRO A 453 -10.67 5.24 -5.98
N TYR A 454 -9.78 4.49 -5.32
CA TYR A 454 -8.34 4.81 -5.25
C TYR A 454 -7.57 4.60 -6.56
N LEU A 455 -8.12 3.77 -7.46
CA LEU A 455 -7.65 3.59 -8.84
C LEU A 455 -8.54 4.31 -9.88
N ASP A 456 -9.50 5.14 -9.46
CA ASP A 456 -10.14 6.10 -10.38
C ASP A 456 -9.07 7.06 -10.89
N PRO A 457 -8.86 7.22 -12.22
CA PRO A 457 -7.84 8.11 -12.74
C PRO A 457 -7.97 9.59 -12.34
N ASN A 458 -9.14 10.03 -11.82
CA ASN A 458 -9.29 11.34 -11.19
C ASN A 458 -8.66 11.43 -9.79
N GLN A 459 -8.28 10.31 -9.17
CA GLN A 459 -7.61 10.23 -7.88
C GLN A 459 -6.14 9.79 -8.02
N VAL A 460 -5.74 9.16 -9.13
CA VAL A 460 -4.34 8.76 -9.39
C VAL A 460 -3.47 9.96 -9.79
N GLU A 461 -2.38 10.20 -9.05
CA GLU A 461 -1.35 11.19 -9.43
C GLU A 461 -0.36 10.62 -10.46
N ASN A 462 0.24 11.51 -11.27
CA ASN A 462 1.23 11.10 -12.29
C ASN A 462 2.57 10.69 -11.68
N SER A 463 2.90 11.20 -10.49
CA SER A 463 4.13 10.92 -9.75
C SER A 463 3.80 10.81 -8.26
N ILE A 464 4.76 10.35 -7.47
CA ILE A 464 4.67 10.37 -6.01
C ILE A 464 4.99 11.81 -5.55
N SER A 465 3.98 12.56 -5.10
CA SER A 465 4.13 13.97 -4.70
C SER A 465 3.69 14.30 -3.26
N ILE A 466 3.04 13.33 -2.61
CA ILE A 466 2.64 13.26 -1.19
C ILE A 466 3.09 11.90 -0.67
#